data_AF-A0A2T7U812-F1
#
_entry.id   AF-A0A2T7U812-F1
#
_cell.length_a   1.000
_cell.length_b   1.000
_cell.length_c   1.000
_cell.angle_alpha   90.00
_cell.angle_beta   90.00
_cell.angle_gamma   90.00
#
_symmetry.space_group_name_H-M   'P 1'
#
loop_
_entity.id
_entity.type
_entity.pdbx_description
1 polymer ?
#
loop_
_entity_poly.entity_id
_entity_poly.type
_entity_poly.pdbx_seq_one_letter_code
_entity_poly.pdbx_strand_id
1 'polypeptide(L)'
;MTGAFVLDLAPDCVKQPIRYDLAIVEAAMLWPDDEGARDAWLRAARLETLRHPPEGVADHDFLRELFAMALETPRILDLNPAANERMRHGTVAGWVFHEAVRRSDINGLVQFGSVAADVTEFLAKRLRGKIRISKKTFDNAIWPRFRSVAHFWAAYVSNTLYASEQSQAFPCRLDGLVPFLGISEAYRLKGETLRGKQAADTLLRPSETVRIPTNLQLPMYGLSFSAPS
;
A
#
# COMPACT_ATOMS: atom_id res chain seq x y z
N MET A 1 6.55 17.02 5.92
CA MET A 1 5.41 16.66 5.04
C MET A 1 5.98 16.26 3.71
N THR A 2 6.28 14.98 3.57
CA THR A 2 6.73 14.37 2.31
C THR A 2 5.47 14.21 1.45
N GLY A 3 5.46 14.92 0.33
CA GLY A 3 4.26 15.21 -0.46
C GLY A 3 3.77 14.05 -1.31
N ALA A 4 2.68 14.28 -2.03
CA ALA A 4 2.27 13.39 -3.11
C ALA A 4 3.47 13.13 -4.05
N PHE A 5 3.67 11.88 -4.41
CA PHE A 5 4.61 11.47 -5.44
C PHE A 5 3.94 10.48 -6.39
N VAL A 6 4.51 10.35 -7.58
CA VAL A 6 4.08 9.38 -8.58
C VAL A 6 4.97 8.15 -8.43
N LEU A 7 4.39 6.95 -8.44
CA LEU A 7 5.18 5.71 -8.43
C LEU A 7 6.05 5.64 -9.69
N ASP A 8 7.32 5.26 -9.56
CA ASP A 8 8.22 5.11 -10.72
C ASP A 8 8.06 3.74 -11.39
N LEU A 9 6.86 3.46 -11.90
CA LEU A 9 6.52 2.20 -12.56
C LEU A 9 6.79 2.29 -14.07
N ALA A 10 7.46 1.27 -14.61
CA ALA A 10 7.75 1.21 -16.03
C ALA A 10 6.45 1.01 -16.87
N PRO A 11 6.35 1.58 -18.09
CA PRO A 11 5.13 1.46 -18.91
C PRO A 11 4.70 0.03 -19.23
N ASP A 12 5.67 -0.89 -19.30
CA ASP A 12 5.49 -2.30 -19.59
C ASP A 12 5.10 -3.15 -18.38
N CYS A 13 5.11 -2.60 -17.16
CA CYS A 13 4.71 -3.31 -15.94
C CYS A 13 3.26 -3.84 -16.01
N VAL A 14 2.42 -3.24 -16.86
CA VAL A 14 1.04 -3.70 -17.10
C VAL A 14 0.98 -4.97 -17.95
N LYS A 15 1.98 -5.19 -18.82
CA LYS A 15 2.03 -6.35 -19.72
C LYS A 15 2.87 -7.47 -19.12
N GLN A 16 3.99 -7.11 -18.50
CA GLN A 16 4.98 -8.05 -17.98
C GLN A 16 5.52 -7.51 -16.65
N PRO A 17 4.73 -7.61 -15.56
CA PRO A 17 5.17 -7.13 -14.27
C PRO A 17 6.40 -7.93 -13.80
N ILE A 18 7.40 -7.24 -13.27
CA ILE A 18 8.57 -7.84 -12.63
C ILE A 18 8.53 -7.62 -11.11
N ARG A 19 9.33 -8.38 -10.37
CA ARG A 19 9.36 -8.27 -8.89
C ARG A 19 9.71 -6.85 -8.41
N TYR A 20 10.50 -6.13 -9.18
CA TYR A 20 10.89 -4.75 -8.88
C TYR A 20 9.69 -3.77 -8.93
N ASP A 21 8.75 -3.94 -9.86
CA ASP A 21 7.51 -3.13 -9.92
C ASP A 21 6.70 -3.28 -8.62
N LEU A 22 6.63 -4.52 -8.12
CA LEU A 22 5.94 -4.81 -6.87
C LEU A 22 6.69 -4.19 -5.68
N ALA A 23 8.02 -4.16 -5.70
CA ALA A 23 8.83 -3.49 -4.67
C ALA A 23 8.64 -1.97 -4.64
N ILE A 24 8.39 -1.32 -5.79
CA ILE A 24 8.03 0.11 -5.89
C ILE A 24 6.74 0.39 -5.12
N VAL A 25 5.72 -0.45 -5.32
CA VAL A 25 4.45 -0.34 -4.61
C VAL A 25 4.63 -0.63 -3.10
N GLU A 26 5.37 -1.68 -2.75
CA GLU A 26 5.69 -2.03 -1.35
C GLU A 26 6.36 -0.87 -0.61
N ALA A 27 7.40 -0.28 -1.21
CA ALA A 27 8.14 0.83 -0.63
C ALA A 27 7.22 2.03 -0.37
N ALA A 28 6.40 2.41 -1.35
CA ALA A 28 5.45 3.49 -1.21
C ALA A 28 4.43 3.23 -0.08
N MET A 29 3.92 2.00 0.02
CA MET A 29 2.96 1.62 1.05
C MET A 29 3.55 1.64 2.46
N LEU A 30 4.80 1.21 2.63
CA LEU A 30 5.46 1.08 3.93
C LEU A 30 6.06 2.42 4.43
N TRP A 31 6.65 3.20 3.53
CA TRP A 31 7.33 4.46 3.84
C TRP A 31 6.80 5.63 3.00
N PRO A 32 5.49 5.95 3.08
CA PRO A 32 4.94 7.10 2.35
C PRO A 32 5.59 8.43 2.76
N ASP A 33 6.07 8.54 4.01
CA ASP A 33 6.64 9.73 4.61
C ASP A 33 8.19 9.72 4.69
N ASP A 34 8.86 8.68 4.24
CA ASP A 34 10.32 8.51 4.41
C ASP A 34 10.98 8.05 3.11
N GLU A 35 11.46 9.02 2.33
CA GLU A 35 12.10 8.79 1.03
C GLU A 35 13.38 7.96 1.15
N GLY A 36 14.22 8.24 2.16
CA GLY A 36 15.45 7.49 2.38
C GLY A 36 15.19 6.01 2.69
N ALA A 37 14.15 5.71 3.46
CA ALA A 37 13.74 4.32 3.71
C ALA A 37 13.14 3.65 2.48
N ARG A 38 12.38 4.38 1.65
CA ARG A 38 11.91 3.86 0.34
C ARG A 38 13.11 3.50 -0.54
N ASP A 39 14.07 4.41 -0.70
CA ASP A 39 15.24 4.17 -1.54
C ASP A 39 16.07 2.99 -1.06
N ALA A 40 16.25 2.86 0.27
CA ALA A 40 16.94 1.72 0.86
C ALA A 40 16.21 0.39 0.56
N TRP A 41 14.87 0.36 0.66
CA TRP A 41 14.08 -0.80 0.28
C TRP A 41 14.20 -1.15 -1.19
N LEU A 42 14.13 -0.15 -2.07
CA LEU A 42 14.24 -0.35 -3.52
C LEU A 42 15.63 -0.86 -3.92
N ARG A 43 16.71 -0.32 -3.34
CA ARG A 43 18.06 -0.87 -3.56
C ARG A 43 18.14 -2.32 -3.12
N ALA A 44 17.59 -2.67 -1.95
CA ALA A 44 17.61 -4.03 -1.45
C ALA A 44 16.80 -4.99 -2.35
N ALA A 45 15.63 -4.57 -2.81
CA ALA A 45 14.80 -5.34 -3.73
C ALA A 45 15.45 -5.52 -5.12
N ARG A 46 16.17 -4.49 -5.60
CA ARG A 46 16.94 -4.57 -6.85
C ARG A 46 18.03 -5.63 -6.74
N LEU A 47 18.79 -5.63 -5.65
CA LEU A 47 19.82 -6.65 -5.41
C LEU A 47 19.26 -8.07 -5.37
N GLU A 48 18.11 -8.29 -4.72
CA GLU A 48 17.45 -9.61 -4.72
C GLU A 48 17.02 -10.04 -6.12
N THR A 49 16.58 -9.11 -6.97
CA THR A 49 16.24 -9.41 -8.37
C THR A 49 17.48 -9.79 -9.17
N LEU A 50 18.63 -9.17 -8.88
CA LEU A 50 19.90 -9.42 -9.54
C LEU A 50 20.63 -10.68 -9.04
N ARG A 51 20.15 -11.34 -7.97
CA ARG A 51 20.71 -12.63 -7.52
C ARG A 51 20.61 -13.75 -8.56
N HIS A 52 19.66 -13.62 -9.48
CA HIS A 52 19.47 -14.55 -10.59
C HIS A 52 19.60 -13.77 -11.91
N PRO A 53 20.83 -13.33 -12.27
CA PRO A 53 21.01 -12.54 -13.48
C PRO A 53 20.64 -13.40 -14.71
N PRO A 54 20.04 -12.80 -15.75
CA PRO A 54 19.84 -13.50 -17.01
C PRO A 54 21.16 -14.06 -17.55
N GLU A 55 21.10 -15.25 -18.14
CA GLU A 55 22.29 -15.93 -18.68
C GLU A 55 23.02 -15.02 -19.69
N GLY A 56 24.33 -14.89 -19.54
CA GLY A 56 25.18 -14.11 -20.46
C GLY A 56 25.31 -12.61 -20.18
N VAL A 57 24.73 -12.09 -19.08
CA VAL A 57 24.73 -10.64 -18.76
C VAL A 57 25.78 -10.23 -17.73
N ALA A 58 26.44 -11.18 -17.07
CA ALA A 58 27.43 -10.88 -16.03
C ALA A 58 28.84 -10.67 -16.61
N ASP A 59 29.11 -9.49 -17.18
CA ASP A 59 30.48 -9.05 -17.43
C ASP A 59 31.14 -8.48 -16.15
N HIS A 60 32.44 -8.17 -16.24
CA HIS A 60 33.21 -7.70 -15.09
C HIS A 60 32.71 -6.34 -14.55
N ASP A 61 32.23 -5.45 -15.42
CA ASP A 61 31.73 -4.14 -15.01
C ASP A 61 30.39 -4.27 -14.29
N PHE A 62 29.48 -5.10 -14.80
CA PHE A 62 28.22 -5.46 -14.14
C PHE A 62 28.48 -6.04 -12.74
N LEU A 63 29.40 -6.99 -12.62
CA LEU A 63 29.75 -7.58 -11.32
C LEU A 63 30.31 -6.52 -10.36
N ARG A 64 31.18 -5.63 -10.83
CA ARG A 64 31.72 -4.53 -10.01
C ARG A 64 30.63 -3.61 -9.50
N GLU A 65 29.68 -3.21 -10.35
CA GLU A 65 28.54 -2.38 -9.96
C GLU A 65 27.63 -3.10 -8.96
N LEU A 66 27.37 -4.39 -9.18
CA LEU A 66 26.57 -5.21 -8.26
C LEU A 66 27.23 -5.31 -6.89
N PHE A 67 28.55 -5.54 -6.83
CA PHE A 67 29.30 -5.59 -5.57
C PHE A 67 29.31 -4.24 -4.85
N ALA A 68 29.51 -3.13 -5.57
CA ALA A 68 29.46 -1.79 -4.97
C ALA A 68 28.07 -1.53 -4.35
N MET A 69 27.00 -1.83 -5.09
CA MET A 69 25.63 -1.71 -4.57
C MET A 69 25.39 -2.61 -3.35
N ALA A 70 25.88 -3.85 -3.36
CA ALA A 70 25.71 -4.80 -2.27
C ALA A 70 26.39 -4.37 -0.96
N LEU A 71 27.52 -3.67 -1.04
CA LEU A 71 28.23 -3.17 0.15
C LEU A 71 27.50 -2.01 0.85
N GLU A 72 26.77 -1.21 0.08
CA GLU A 72 26.09 0.00 0.59
C GLU A 72 24.62 -0.24 0.94
N THR A 73 24.05 -1.38 0.52
CA THR A 73 22.62 -1.65 0.68
C THR A 73 22.33 -2.47 1.93
N PRO A 74 21.47 -1.99 2.85
CA PRO A 74 21.02 -2.78 3.98
C PRO A 74 20.38 -4.08 3.52
N ARG A 75 20.56 -5.17 4.27
CA ARG A 75 19.87 -6.43 3.96
C ARG A 75 18.38 -6.27 4.23
N ILE A 76 17.53 -6.90 3.41
CA ILE A 76 16.07 -6.90 3.64
C ILE A 76 15.73 -7.36 5.06
N LEU A 77 16.47 -8.35 5.59
CA LEU A 77 16.28 -8.84 6.97
C LEU A 77 16.44 -7.76 8.03
N ASP A 78 17.32 -6.78 7.81
CA ASP A 78 17.57 -5.68 8.73
C ASP A 78 16.45 -4.62 8.65
N LEU A 79 15.75 -4.55 7.51
CA LEU A 79 14.59 -3.66 7.28
C LEU A 79 13.27 -4.25 7.83
N ASN A 80 13.20 -5.58 7.99
CA ASN A 80 11.98 -6.29 8.36
C ASN A 80 11.30 -5.83 9.66
N PRO A 81 12.00 -5.53 10.78
CA PRO A 81 11.33 -5.06 11.99
C PRO A 81 10.54 -3.77 11.77
N ALA A 82 11.15 -2.78 11.11
CA ALA A 82 10.50 -1.52 10.77
C ALA A 82 9.37 -1.74 9.75
N ALA A 83 9.60 -2.55 8.72
CA ALA A 83 8.59 -2.90 7.73
C ALA A 83 7.37 -3.58 8.37
N ASN A 84 7.56 -4.49 9.32
CA ASN A 84 6.47 -5.19 10.02
C ASN A 84 5.58 -4.24 10.82
N GLU A 85 6.17 -3.27 11.53
CA GLU A 85 5.39 -2.25 12.25
C GLU A 85 4.62 -1.37 11.26
N ARG A 86 5.30 -0.87 10.21
CA ARG A 86 4.69 -0.08 9.14
C ARG A 86 3.55 -0.83 8.47
N MET A 87 3.73 -2.12 8.20
CA MET A 87 2.71 -2.99 7.63
C MET A 87 1.48 -3.11 8.53
N ARG A 88 1.67 -3.29 9.84
CA ARG A 88 0.54 -3.33 10.79
C ARG A 88 -0.24 -2.03 10.78
N HIS A 89 0.44 -0.89 10.86
CA HIS A 89 -0.18 0.44 10.84
C HIS A 89 -0.90 0.72 9.52
N GLY A 90 -0.24 0.45 8.40
CA GLY A 90 -0.82 0.57 7.07
C GLY A 90 -2.03 -0.33 6.89
N THR A 91 -1.99 -1.57 7.38
CA THR A 91 -3.14 -2.50 7.35
C THR A 91 -4.33 -1.91 8.10
N VAL A 92 -4.13 -1.36 9.31
CA VAL A 92 -5.21 -0.69 10.05
C VAL A 92 -5.75 0.53 9.31
N ALA A 93 -4.88 1.36 8.71
CA ALA A 93 -5.32 2.47 7.85
C ALA A 93 -6.15 1.99 6.66
N GLY A 94 -5.74 0.91 6.00
CA GLY A 94 -6.47 0.27 4.91
C GLY A 94 -7.84 -0.23 5.34
N TRP A 95 -7.94 -0.92 6.48
CA TRP A 95 -9.21 -1.40 7.03
C TRP A 95 -10.18 -0.27 7.35
N VAL A 96 -9.72 0.78 8.03
CA VAL A 96 -10.57 1.93 8.38
C VAL A 96 -11.03 2.64 7.11
N PHE A 97 -10.14 2.83 6.14
CA PHE A 97 -10.46 3.51 4.88
C PHE A 97 -11.41 2.68 4.01
N HIS A 98 -11.16 1.37 3.86
CA HIS A 98 -12.05 0.42 3.19
C HIS A 98 -13.46 0.47 3.79
N GLU A 99 -13.56 0.37 5.12
CA GLU A 99 -14.85 0.36 5.80
C GLU A 99 -15.58 1.71 5.68
N ALA A 100 -14.85 2.82 5.69
CA ALA A 100 -15.43 4.15 5.48
C ALA A 100 -16.02 4.29 4.08
N VAL A 101 -15.30 3.81 3.06
CA VAL A 101 -15.80 3.78 1.68
C VAL A 101 -17.02 2.86 1.57
N ARG A 102 -16.94 1.64 2.11
CA ARG A 102 -18.02 0.64 2.10
C ARG A 102 -19.30 1.16 2.76
N ARG A 103 -19.20 1.65 4.00
CA ARG A 103 -20.35 2.19 4.74
C ARG A 103 -20.92 3.41 4.04
N SER A 104 -20.08 4.20 3.36
CA SER A 104 -20.57 5.36 2.64
C SER A 104 -21.35 5.00 1.40
N ASP A 105 -20.91 3.97 0.68
CA ASP A 105 -21.60 3.46 -0.50
C ASP A 105 -23.01 2.94 -0.15
N ILE A 106 -23.14 2.29 1.01
CA ILE A 106 -24.40 1.70 1.48
C ILE A 106 -25.31 2.74 2.15
N ASN A 107 -24.76 3.61 3.01
CA ASN A 107 -25.54 4.46 3.93
C ASN A 107 -25.41 5.98 3.65
N GLY A 108 -24.65 6.39 2.63
CA GLY A 108 -24.39 7.80 2.33
C GLY A 108 -23.25 8.39 3.17
N LEU A 109 -23.42 9.58 3.75
CA LEU A 109 -22.31 10.21 4.49
C LEU A 109 -21.97 9.45 5.78
N VAL A 110 -20.68 9.30 6.08
CA VAL A 110 -20.18 8.60 7.29
C VAL A 110 -19.37 9.54 8.20
N GLN A 111 -19.33 9.23 9.50
CA GLN A 111 -18.43 9.90 10.44
C GLN A 111 -17.15 9.07 10.57
N PHE A 112 -16.07 9.52 9.92
CA PHE A 112 -14.81 8.75 9.83
C PHE A 112 -14.25 8.32 11.20
N GLY A 113 -14.35 9.20 12.22
CA GLY A 113 -13.92 8.87 13.57
C GLY A 113 -14.70 7.73 14.23
N SER A 114 -15.99 7.56 13.92
CA SER A 114 -16.78 6.41 14.38
C SER A 114 -16.36 5.13 13.67
N VAL A 115 -16.10 5.20 12.36
CA VAL A 115 -15.58 4.05 11.60
C VAL A 115 -14.24 3.60 12.16
N ALA A 116 -13.34 4.54 12.45
CA ALA A 116 -12.04 4.24 13.06
C ALA A 116 -12.17 3.56 14.43
N ALA A 117 -13.12 4.01 15.27
CA ALA A 117 -13.38 3.39 16.58
C ALA A 117 -13.85 1.93 16.42
N ASP A 118 -14.85 1.70 15.57
CA ASP A 118 -15.44 0.37 15.37
C ASP A 118 -14.41 -0.62 14.81
N VAL A 119 -13.63 -0.20 13.80
CA VAL A 119 -12.63 -1.05 13.15
C VAL A 119 -11.48 -1.37 14.11
N THR A 120 -10.98 -0.38 14.86
CA THR A 120 -9.89 -0.62 15.82
C THR A 120 -10.33 -1.54 16.96
N GLU A 121 -11.58 -1.41 17.44
CA GLU A 121 -12.16 -2.32 18.43
C GLU A 121 -12.34 -3.74 17.85
N PHE A 122 -12.85 -3.86 16.63
CA PHE A 122 -13.00 -5.14 15.93
C PHE A 122 -11.67 -5.87 15.77
N LEU A 123 -10.63 -5.17 15.30
CA LEU A 123 -9.30 -5.74 15.12
C LEU A 123 -8.68 -6.17 16.45
N ALA A 124 -8.86 -5.38 17.52
CA ALA A 124 -8.39 -5.72 18.85
C ALA A 124 -9.04 -7.02 19.37
N LYS A 125 -10.35 -7.21 19.13
CA LYS A 125 -11.07 -8.44 19.50
C LYS A 125 -10.62 -9.64 18.65
N ARG A 126 -10.61 -9.50 17.32
CA ARG A 126 -10.28 -10.58 16.36
C ARG A 126 -8.87 -11.11 16.57
N LEU A 127 -7.92 -10.22 16.86
CA LEU A 127 -6.52 -10.59 17.05
C LEU A 127 -6.16 -10.89 18.51
N ARG A 128 -7.15 -11.14 19.37
CA ARG A 128 -6.98 -11.47 20.80
C ARG A 128 -6.04 -10.48 21.52
N GLY A 129 -6.13 -9.20 21.17
CA GLY A 129 -5.30 -8.14 21.75
C GLY A 129 -3.84 -8.11 21.29
N LYS A 130 -3.40 -8.96 20.36
CA LYS A 130 -2.03 -8.91 19.79
C LYS A 130 -1.74 -7.58 19.07
N ILE A 131 -2.78 -6.92 18.57
CA ILE A 131 -2.72 -5.55 18.06
C ILE A 131 -3.69 -4.72 18.91
N ARG A 132 -3.15 -3.77 19.67
CA ARG A 132 -3.93 -2.77 20.41
C ARG A 132 -3.57 -1.38 19.90
N ILE A 133 -4.31 -0.94 18.90
CA ILE A 133 -4.24 0.43 18.38
C ILE A 133 -5.47 1.15 18.92
N SER A 134 -5.24 2.14 19.79
CA SER A 134 -6.33 2.99 20.25
C SER A 134 -6.79 3.93 19.13
N LYS A 135 -8.04 4.40 19.18
CA LYS A 135 -8.53 5.46 18.30
C LYS A 135 -7.61 6.69 18.32
N LYS A 136 -7.13 7.09 19.51
CA LYS A 136 -6.21 8.22 19.67
C LYS A 136 -4.88 8.00 18.92
N THR A 137 -4.32 6.80 19.00
CA THR A 137 -3.10 6.43 18.26
C THR A 137 -3.36 6.44 16.75
N PHE A 138 -4.53 5.94 16.33
CA PHE A 138 -4.93 5.97 14.94
C PHE A 138 -4.99 7.41 14.41
N ASP A 139 -5.76 8.28 15.07
CA ASP A 139 -6.00 9.65 14.62
C ASP A 139 -4.71 10.49 14.60
N ASN A 140 -3.84 10.33 15.60
CA ASN A 140 -2.69 11.22 15.79
C ASN A 140 -1.40 10.73 15.12
N ALA A 141 -1.24 9.42 14.90
CA ALA A 141 0.03 8.85 14.42
C ALA A 141 -0.11 8.03 13.14
N ILE A 142 -1.13 7.17 13.03
CA ILE A 142 -1.26 6.26 11.90
C ILE A 142 -1.89 6.96 10.70
N TRP A 143 -3.07 7.57 10.90
CA TRP A 143 -3.81 8.16 9.79
C TRP A 143 -3.03 9.28 9.10
N PRO A 144 -2.43 10.28 9.79
CA PRO A 144 -1.68 11.34 9.12
C PRO A 144 -0.52 10.82 8.27
N ARG A 145 0.13 9.73 8.72
CA ARG A 145 1.26 9.10 8.03
C ARG A 145 0.84 8.30 6.80
N PHE A 146 -0.23 7.50 6.92
CA PHE A 146 -0.61 6.53 5.88
C PHE A 146 -1.75 7.00 4.97
N ARG A 147 -2.38 8.16 5.24
CA ARG A 147 -3.48 8.70 4.44
C ARG A 147 -3.15 8.74 2.94
N SER A 148 -1.96 9.20 2.58
CA SER A 148 -1.51 9.34 1.18
C SER A 148 -1.47 8.02 0.39
N VAL A 149 -1.40 6.88 1.09
CA VAL A 149 -1.34 5.52 0.51
C VAL A 149 -2.47 4.62 1.00
N ALA A 150 -3.48 5.16 1.67
CA ALA A 150 -4.56 4.37 2.25
C ALA A 150 -5.38 3.61 1.20
N HIS A 151 -5.41 4.10 -0.05
CA HIS A 151 -6.07 3.43 -1.17
C HIS A 151 -5.36 2.12 -1.59
N PHE A 152 -4.03 2.07 -1.57
CA PHE A 152 -3.28 0.82 -1.77
C PHE A 152 -3.52 -0.17 -0.61
N TRP A 153 -3.54 0.33 0.63
CA TRP A 153 -3.83 -0.51 1.79
C TRP A 153 -5.26 -1.05 1.80
N ALA A 154 -6.25 -0.27 1.34
CA ALA A 154 -7.61 -0.75 1.18
C ALA A 154 -7.74 -1.82 0.07
N ALA A 155 -7.01 -1.67 -1.04
CA ALA A 155 -6.94 -2.71 -2.07
C ALA A 155 -6.32 -4.01 -1.51
N TYR A 156 -5.24 -3.89 -0.73
CA TYR A 156 -4.62 -5.04 -0.05
C TYR A 156 -5.60 -5.73 0.89
N VAL A 157 -6.26 -4.98 1.77
CA VAL A 157 -7.26 -5.51 2.70
C VAL A 157 -8.41 -6.18 1.96
N SER A 158 -8.94 -5.54 0.91
CA SER A 158 -9.98 -6.10 0.06
C SER A 158 -9.56 -7.44 -0.53
N ASN A 159 -8.34 -7.54 -1.08
CA ASN A 159 -7.82 -8.81 -1.60
C ASN A 159 -7.70 -9.87 -0.49
N THR A 160 -7.19 -9.51 0.69
CA THR A 160 -7.06 -10.48 1.80
C THR A 160 -8.41 -10.96 2.37
N LEU A 161 -9.47 -10.18 2.21
CA LEU A 161 -10.82 -10.53 2.67
C LEU A 161 -11.49 -11.58 1.80
N TYR A 162 -11.20 -11.58 0.50
CA TYR A 162 -11.83 -12.46 -0.48
C TYR A 162 -10.92 -13.59 -0.99
N ALA A 163 -9.61 -13.50 -0.78
CA ALA A 163 -8.67 -14.53 -1.19
C ALA A 163 -8.67 -15.75 -0.24
N SER A 164 -8.44 -16.94 -0.79
CA SER A 164 -8.16 -18.14 0.00
C SER A 164 -6.83 -18.00 0.74
N GLU A 165 -6.75 -18.60 1.95
CA GLU A 165 -5.61 -18.44 2.89
C GLU A 165 -4.23 -18.74 2.28
N GLN A 166 -4.16 -19.55 1.21
CA GLN A 166 -2.91 -19.99 0.59
C GLN A 166 -2.24 -18.96 -0.36
N SER A 167 -2.83 -17.78 -0.56
CA SER A 167 -2.39 -16.82 -1.61
C SER A 167 -1.95 -15.44 -1.11
N GLN A 168 -1.78 -15.26 0.21
CA GLN A 168 -1.45 -13.95 0.78
C GLN A 168 0.02 -13.56 0.50
N ALA A 169 0.25 -12.88 -0.62
CA ALA A 169 1.47 -12.12 -0.89
C ALA A 169 1.21 -10.64 -0.64
N PHE A 170 2.18 -9.93 -0.07
CA PHE A 170 2.10 -8.48 0.13
C PHE A 170 2.76 -7.73 -1.05
N PRO A 171 2.14 -6.65 -1.54
CA PRO A 171 0.72 -6.30 -1.39
C PRO A 171 -0.20 -7.19 -2.25
N CYS A 172 0.37 -7.92 -3.21
CA CYS A 172 -0.31 -8.92 -4.01
C CYS A 172 0.71 -9.90 -4.57
N ARG A 173 0.24 -10.93 -5.27
CA ARG A 173 1.10 -11.76 -6.12
C ARG A 173 1.55 -10.95 -7.35
N LEU A 174 2.65 -11.35 -7.98
CA LEU A 174 3.18 -10.67 -9.16
C LEU A 174 2.17 -10.64 -10.33
N ASP A 175 1.52 -11.78 -10.59
CA ASP A 175 0.43 -11.93 -11.57
C ASP A 175 -0.84 -11.11 -11.22
N GLY A 176 -0.96 -10.66 -9.97
CA GLY A 176 -2.05 -9.83 -9.47
C GLY A 176 -1.76 -8.33 -9.42
N LEU A 177 -0.58 -7.87 -9.87
CA LEU A 177 -0.20 -6.45 -9.77
C LEU A 177 -1.18 -5.53 -10.51
N VAL A 178 -1.55 -5.86 -11.75
CA VAL A 178 -2.45 -5.01 -12.55
C VAL A 178 -3.84 -4.90 -11.93
N PRO A 179 -4.53 -6.00 -11.54
CA PRO A 179 -5.77 -5.90 -10.78
C PRO A 179 -5.64 -5.11 -9.49
N PHE A 180 -4.54 -5.31 -8.73
CA PHE A 180 -4.30 -4.57 -7.49
C PHE A 180 -4.23 -3.05 -7.72
N LEU A 181 -3.46 -2.60 -8.72
CA LEU A 181 -3.34 -1.20 -9.09
C LEU A 181 -4.67 -0.60 -9.56
N GLY A 182 -5.45 -1.35 -10.35
CA GLY A 182 -6.77 -0.89 -10.79
C GLY A 182 -7.77 -0.75 -9.63
N ILE A 183 -7.77 -1.69 -8.68
CA ILE A 183 -8.60 -1.63 -7.47
C ILE A 183 -8.16 -0.48 -6.56
N SER A 184 -6.85 -0.28 -6.38
CA SER A 184 -6.34 0.84 -5.57
C SER A 184 -6.71 2.20 -6.17
N GLU A 185 -6.69 2.33 -7.50
CA GLU A 185 -7.13 3.54 -8.19
C GLU A 185 -8.64 3.79 -7.99
N ALA A 186 -9.47 2.75 -8.02
CA ALA A 186 -10.90 2.87 -7.71
C ALA A 186 -11.14 3.38 -6.28
N TYR A 187 -10.37 2.85 -5.30
CA TYR A 187 -10.38 3.37 -3.92
C TYR A 187 -9.91 4.82 -3.83
N ARG A 188 -8.88 5.20 -4.59
CA ARG A 188 -8.35 6.56 -4.64
C ARG A 188 -9.42 7.56 -5.09
N LEU A 189 -10.03 7.29 -6.24
CA LEU A 189 -11.09 8.12 -6.83
C LEU A 189 -12.29 8.27 -5.89
N LYS A 190 -12.71 7.19 -5.24
CA LYS A 190 -13.80 7.23 -4.26
C LYS A 190 -13.41 8.02 -3.00
N GLY A 191 -12.19 7.83 -2.49
CA GLY A 191 -11.68 8.56 -1.32
C GLY A 191 -11.54 10.06 -1.53
N GLU A 192 -11.22 10.48 -2.76
CA GLU A 192 -11.08 11.89 -3.14
C GLU A 192 -12.42 12.59 -3.39
N THR A 193 -13.50 11.84 -3.52
CA THR A 193 -14.86 12.41 -3.66
C THR A 193 -15.63 12.32 -2.34
N LEU A 194 -15.29 11.36 -1.48
CA LEU A 194 -15.98 11.11 -0.22
C LEU A 194 -15.61 12.13 0.86
N ARG A 195 -16.60 12.88 1.36
CA ARG A 195 -16.48 13.75 2.53
C ARG A 195 -17.14 13.12 3.75
N GLY A 196 -16.52 13.28 4.92
CA GLY A 196 -17.16 12.90 6.18
C GLY A 196 -18.25 13.90 6.58
N LYS A 197 -19.25 13.48 7.35
CA LYS A 197 -20.36 14.36 7.82
C LYS A 197 -19.89 15.66 8.49
N GLN A 198 -18.71 15.64 9.10
CA GLN A 198 -18.13 16.75 9.87
C GLN A 198 -16.75 17.19 9.34
N ALA A 199 -16.27 16.60 8.25
CA ALA A 199 -14.94 16.89 7.71
C ALA A 199 -15.03 17.99 6.66
N ALA A 200 -14.16 19.00 6.77
CA ALA A 200 -14.02 20.03 5.73
C ALA A 200 -13.45 19.44 4.43
N ASP A 201 -12.55 18.47 4.57
CA ASP A 201 -11.85 17.80 3.48
C ASP A 201 -12.46 16.43 3.13
N THR A 202 -12.11 15.95 1.95
CA THR A 202 -12.34 14.57 1.51
C THR A 202 -11.45 13.60 2.27
N LEU A 203 -11.80 12.31 2.32
CA LEU A 203 -11.01 11.31 3.05
C LEU A 203 -9.57 11.24 2.53
N LEU A 204 -9.40 11.31 1.21
CA LEU A 204 -8.09 11.48 0.57
C LEU A 204 -8.00 12.88 -0.04
N ARG A 205 -6.88 13.55 0.16
CA ARG A 205 -6.60 14.86 -0.46
C ARG A 205 -5.87 14.62 -1.78
N PRO A 206 -6.39 15.10 -2.92
CA PRO A 206 -5.77 14.86 -4.23
C PRO A 206 -4.31 15.28 -4.32
N SER A 207 -3.93 16.39 -3.66
CA SER A 207 -2.56 16.93 -3.65
C SER A 207 -1.59 16.21 -2.70
N GLU A 208 -2.07 15.27 -1.89
CA GLU A 208 -1.25 14.55 -0.90
C GLU A 208 -1.15 13.05 -1.22
N THR A 209 -2.02 12.55 -2.10
CA THR A 209 -2.18 11.12 -2.33
C THR A 209 -1.23 10.63 -3.41
N VAL A 210 -0.51 9.54 -3.12
CA VAL A 210 0.40 8.89 -4.07
C VAL A 210 -0.37 8.51 -5.34
N ARG A 211 0.27 8.68 -6.49
CA ARG A 211 -0.35 8.50 -7.80
C ARG A 211 0.31 7.35 -8.56
N ILE A 212 -0.50 6.64 -9.32
CA ILE A 212 -0.03 5.75 -10.39
C ILE A 212 0.31 6.63 -11.61
N PRO A 213 1.39 6.34 -12.36
CA PRO A 213 1.69 7.07 -13.59
C PRO A 213 0.53 7.10 -14.58
N THR A 214 0.23 8.28 -15.12
CA THR A 214 -0.92 8.48 -16.02
C THR A 214 -0.76 7.81 -17.39
N ASN A 215 0.46 7.36 -17.73
CA ASN A 215 0.75 6.60 -18.94
C ASN A 215 0.46 5.09 -18.78
N LEU A 216 0.14 4.61 -17.58
CA LEU A 216 -0.29 3.22 -17.37
C LEU A 216 -1.78 3.08 -17.68
N GLN A 217 -2.11 2.24 -18.65
CA GLN A 217 -3.49 1.88 -18.96
C GLN A 217 -3.94 0.75 -18.03
N LEU A 218 -4.63 1.11 -16.95
CA LEU A 218 -5.20 0.15 -16.02
C LEU A 218 -6.64 -0.21 -16.40
N PRO A 219 -7.11 -1.43 -16.10
CA PRO A 219 -8.52 -1.75 -16.19
C PRO A 219 -9.31 -0.88 -15.21
N MET A 220 -10.49 -0.44 -15.62
CA MET A 220 -11.40 0.25 -14.69
C MET A 220 -12.10 -0.77 -13.81
N TYR A 221 -11.95 -0.61 -12.50
CA TYR A 221 -12.65 -1.44 -11.51
C TYR A 221 -13.75 -0.62 -10.83
N GLY A 222 -14.94 -1.21 -10.73
CA GLY A 222 -15.99 -0.74 -9.84
C GLY A 222 -15.79 -1.36 -8.46
N LEU A 223 -15.92 -0.55 -7.40
CA LEU A 223 -16.03 -1.09 -6.05
C LEU A 223 -17.49 -1.49 -5.82
N SER A 224 -17.75 -2.78 -5.57
CA SER A 224 -19.06 -3.27 -5.21
C SER A 224 -19.04 -3.77 -3.76
N PHE A 225 -20.03 -3.33 -2.99
CA PHE A 225 -20.17 -3.70 -1.60
C PHE A 225 -21.56 -4.26 -1.36
N SER A 226 -21.64 -5.49 -0.87
CA SER A 226 -22.88 -6.04 -0.36
C SER A 226 -23.12 -5.60 1.08
N ALA A 227 -24.39 -5.44 1.45
CA ALA A 227 -24.76 -5.36 2.85
C ALA A 227 -24.30 -6.65 3.54
N PRO A 228 -23.76 -6.57 4.78
CA PRO A 228 -23.48 -7.77 5.55
C PRO A 228 -24.80 -8.55 5.72
N SER A 229 -24.78 -9.81 5.31
CA SER A 229 -25.86 -10.78 5.54
C SER A 229 -26.08 -11.02 7.03
#